data_AF-A0A7G9YQ83-F1
#
_entry.id   AF-A0A7G9YQ83-F1
#
_cell.length_a   1.000
_cell.length_b   1.000
_cell.length_c   1.000
_cell.angle_alpha   90.00
_cell.angle_beta   90.00
_cell.angle_gamma   90.00
#
_symmetry.space_group_name_H-M   'P 1'
#
loop_
_entity.id
_entity.type
_entity.pdbx_description
1 polymer ?
#
loop_
_entity_poly.entity_id
_entity_poly.type
_entity_poly.pdbx_seq_one_letter_code
_entity_poly.pdbx_strand_id
1 'polypeptide(L)' 'MNKELLISKRKEAKELHEMGWSNHEMARQLLVSKKSVGKWV' A
#
# COMPACT_ATOMS: atom_id res chain seq x y z
N MET A 1 0.92 -12.79 -8.91
CA MET A 1 0.67 -11.33 -8.95
C MET A 1 1.66 -10.73 -9.92
N ASN A 2 1.21 -9.97 -10.92
CA ASN A 2 2.12 -9.29 -11.85
C ASN A 2 3.09 -8.41 -11.05
N LYS A 3 4.39 -8.53 -11.32
CA LYS A 3 5.44 -7.78 -10.62
C LYS A 3 5.21 -6.27 -10.75
N GLU A 4 4.77 -5.81 -11.92
CA GLU A 4 4.42 -4.41 -12.19
C GLU A 4 3.28 -3.91 -11.31
N LEU A 5 2.21 -4.70 -11.16
CA LEU A 5 1.08 -4.37 -10.30
C LEU A 5 1.54 -4.18 -8.84
N LEU A 6 2.47 -5.01 -8.38
CA LEU A 6 3.00 -4.96 -7.02
C LEU A 6 3.89 -3.73 -6.78
N ILE A 7 4.66 -3.32 -7.79
CA ILE A 7 5.46 -2.09 -7.75
C ILE A 7 4.54 -0.86 -7.73
N SER A 8 3.48 -0.85 -8.54
CA SER A 8 2.49 0.23 -8.56
C SER A 8 1.84 0.42 -7.18
N LYS A 9 1.31 -0.67 -6.60
CA LYS A 9 0.70 -0.65 -5.25
C LYS A 9 1.66 -0.19 -4.16
N ARG A 10 2.96 -0.49 -4.29
CA ARG A 10 3.99 -0.02 -3.35
C ARG A 10 4.23 1.49 -3.43
N LYS A 11 4.25 2.06 -4.63
CA LYS A 11 4.37 3.52 -4.81
C LYS A 11 3.15 4.22 -4.22
N GLU A 12 1.96 3.76 -4.60
CA GLU A 12 0.69 4.30 -4.10
C GLU A 12 0.58 4.20 -2.57
N ALA A 13 1.03 3.10 -1.96
CA ALA A 13 1.08 2.98 -0.50
C ALA A 13 1.96 4.04 0.17
N LYS A 14 3.10 4.41 -0.43
CA LYS A 14 3.98 5.45 0.12
C LYS A 14 3.36 6.83 0.00
N GLU A 15 2.77 7.14 -1.16
CA GLU A 15 2.06 8.41 -1.39
C GLU A 15 0.91 8.59 -0.40
N LEU A 16 0.11 7.55 -0.17
CA LEU A 16 -0.98 7.59 0.82
C LEU A 16 -0.46 7.75 2.25
N HIS A 17 0.67 7.14 2.59
CA HIS A 17 1.28 7.32 3.90
C HIS A 17 1.76 8.75 4.12
N GLU A 18 2.38 9.37 3.12
CA GLU A 18 2.79 10.78 3.16
C GLU A 18 1.58 11.72 3.31
N MET A 19 0.42 11.34 2.76
CA MET A 19 -0.86 12.03 2.99
C MET A 19 -1.49 11.75 4.38
N GLY A 20 -0.84 10.95 5.23
CA GLY A 20 -1.29 10.66 6.59
C GLY A 20 -2.31 9.53 6.71
N TRP A 21 -2.51 8.72 5.67
CA TRP A 21 -3.45 7.60 5.73
C TRP A 21 -2.97 6.51 6.68
N SER A 22 -3.91 5.82 7.34
CA SER A 22 -3.59 4.68 8.19
C SER A 22 -3.30 3.43 7.35
N ASN A 23 -2.48 2.52 7.90
CA ASN A 23 -2.21 1.22 7.28
C ASN A 23 -3.48 0.41 7.00
N HIS A 24 -4.56 0.64 7.75
CA HIS A 24 -5.84 -0.05 7.54
C HIS A 24 -6.59 0.50 6.31
N GLU A 25 -6.60 1.82 6.12
CA GLU A 25 -7.26 2.45 4.96
C GLU A 25 -6.52 2.08 3.67
N MET A 26 -5.19 2.18 3.69
CA MET A 26 -4.34 1.77 2.56
C MET A 26 -4.53 0.28 2.20
N ALA A 27 -4.63 -0.60 3.21
CA ALA A 27 -4.86 -2.03 2.98
C ALA A 27 -6.19 -2.29 2.27
N ARG A 28 -7.25 -1.56 2.64
CA ARG A 28 -8.56 -1.65 1.97
C ARG A 28 -8.49 -1.10 0.54
N GLN A 29 -7.90 0.07 0.35
CA GLN A 29 -7.78 0.72 -0.96
C GLN A 29 -6.97 -0.13 -1.94
N LEU A 30 -5.81 -0.62 -1.51
CA LEU A 30 -4.87 -1.35 -2.35
C LEU A 30 -5.21 -2.84 -2.47
N LEU A 31 -6.28 -3.32 -1.80
CA LEU A 31 -6.68 -4.72 -1.74
C LEU A 31 -5.51 -5.63 -1.35
N VAL A 32 -4.79 -5.26 -0.28
CA VAL A 32 -3.66 -6.02 0.27
C VAL A 32 -3.75 -6.10 1.77
N SER A 33 -3.03 -7.05 2.37
CA SER A 33 -3.02 -7.18 3.83
C SER A 33 -2.38 -5.95 4.50
N LYS A 34 -2.88 -5.56 5.67
CA LYS A 34 -2.26 -4.53 6.53
C LYS A 34 -0.78 -4.80 6.80
N LYS A 35 -0.42 -6.09 6.93
CA LYS A 35 0.97 -6.52 7.12
C LYS A 35 1.84 -6.27 5.89
N SER A 36 1.27 -6.36 4.69
CA SER A 36 1.98 -6.02 3.45
C SER A 36 2.23 -4.51 3.37
N VAL A 37 1.21 -3.70 3.67
CA VAL A 37 1.33 -2.23 3.68
C VAL A 37 2.42 -1.79 4.65
N GLY A 38 2.42 -2.30 5.89
CA GLY A 38 3.44 -1.96 6.89
C GLY A 38 4.85 -2.49 6.59
N LYS A 39 5.05 -3.23 5.49
CA LYS A 39 6.39 -3.58 4.96
C LYS A 39 6.84 -2.66 3.82
N TRP A 40 5.92 -1.88 3.25
CA TRP A 40 6.15 -1.06 2.06
C TRP A 40 6.34 0.42 2.40
N VAL A 41 5.53 0.84 3.36
CA VAL A 41 5.59 2.11 4.08
C VAL A 41 6.69 2.02 5.12
#